data_AF-A0A5P8WJW1-F1
#
_entry.id   AF-A0A5P8WJW1-F1
#
_cell.length_a   1.000
_cell.length_b   1.000
_cell.length_c   1.000
_cell.angle_alpha   90.00
_cell.angle_beta   90.00
_cell.angle_gamma   90.00
#
_symmetry.space_group_name_H-M   'P 1'
#
loop_
_entity.id
_entity.type
_entity.pdbx_description
1 polymer ?
#
loop_
_entity_poly.entity_id
_entity_poly.type
_entity_poly.pdbx_seq_one_letter_code
_entity_poly.pdbx_strand_id
1 'polypeptide(L)'
;MSQFTFLQVEFPAIYKSANKAFSAVYPDPRTACFYARRALELTVNWLYQYDNSLELPYHDNLSALIHEPTFKTLVGEAVFNKTRVIIKLGNQAVHSPKPIPVNDAINAVREFFHVAYWLAHTYGRSSKPEPGLTFKPEALPKTAPVSKQTIEQLQKLETQLRERDEKLSTLLADKNALDEELKRLRAEITAAKKASTTQPDTHDYSEAQTRDIFIDLLLKEAGWTLDQLRDREFAVAGMPNTSGEGFVDYVLWGDDGKPLAIVEAKRTRNDPRIGQQQAKLYADCLETQFGQRPIIFYSNGYEHWLWDNTNYPPRQVQGFYKKTELELLVQRRTTRKSLAEATIKASIAERYYQTRAIRRITEAFERDKDRKALIVMATGAGKGLPKNKSFQKNKRQVFSRMIIILRGGEKRVAEGNPFLPLSPSSMHEESIHLSSTLKLNSVKLVCFVAK
;
A
#
# COMPACT_ATOMS: atom_id res chain seq x y z
N MET A 1 -34.67 -1.06 4.99
CA MET A 1 -34.11 -0.06 5.93
C MET A 1 -32.59 -0.08 5.82
N SER A 2 -31.89 0.91 6.39
CA SER A 2 -30.42 0.85 6.48
C SER A 2 -29.99 -0.31 7.37
N GLN A 3 -28.84 -0.94 7.09
CA GLN A 3 -28.21 -1.89 8.01
C GLN A 3 -27.34 -1.22 9.09
N PHE A 4 -27.17 0.10 9.01
CA PHE A 4 -26.36 0.90 9.93
C PHE A 4 -27.17 1.55 11.06
N THR A 5 -28.42 1.15 11.29
CA THR A 5 -29.34 1.81 12.26
C THR A 5 -28.81 1.83 13.69
N PHE A 6 -27.98 0.85 14.10
CA PHE A 6 -27.30 0.85 15.40
C PHE A 6 -26.33 2.04 15.59
N LEU A 7 -25.87 2.69 14.52
CA LEU A 7 -25.10 3.94 14.60
C LEU A 7 -25.97 5.19 14.81
N GLN A 8 -27.29 5.12 14.55
CA GLN A 8 -28.11 6.32 14.35
C GLN A 8 -28.24 7.20 15.60
N VAL A 9 -28.24 6.60 16.80
CA VAL A 9 -28.44 7.30 18.07
C VAL A 9 -27.15 7.99 18.53
N GLU A 10 -26.04 7.24 18.62
CA GLU A 10 -24.79 7.75 19.21
C GLU A 10 -23.77 8.27 18.19
N PHE A 11 -23.84 7.80 16.94
CA PHE A 11 -22.88 8.12 15.89
C PHE A 11 -23.55 8.73 14.64
N PRO A 12 -24.43 9.75 14.77
CA PRO A 12 -25.31 10.21 13.68
C PRO A 12 -24.56 10.74 12.44
N ALA A 13 -23.37 11.34 12.62
CA ALA A 13 -22.54 11.79 11.51
C ALA A 13 -21.97 10.61 10.69
N ILE A 14 -21.52 9.55 11.39
CA ILE A 14 -21.01 8.32 10.78
C ILE A 14 -22.15 7.58 10.10
N TYR A 15 -23.31 7.42 10.78
CA TYR A 15 -24.53 6.86 10.22
C TYR A 15 -24.96 7.55 8.92
N LYS A 16 -24.93 8.89 8.87
CA LYS A 16 -25.33 9.66 7.68
C LYS A 16 -24.45 9.35 6.46
N SER A 17 -23.14 9.21 6.66
CA SER A 17 -22.21 8.82 5.59
C SER A 17 -22.37 7.33 5.22
N ALA A 18 -22.48 6.44 6.20
CA ALA A 18 -22.70 5.01 6.01
C ALA A 18 -23.99 4.70 5.24
N ASN A 19 -25.09 5.37 5.58
CA ASN A 19 -26.38 5.20 4.91
C ASN A 19 -26.38 5.75 3.48
N LYS A 20 -25.61 6.81 3.20
CA LYS A 20 -25.37 7.26 1.82
C LYS A 20 -24.58 6.22 1.03
N ALA A 21 -23.52 5.66 1.61
CA ALA A 21 -22.74 4.60 0.97
C ALA A 21 -23.63 3.37 0.64
N PHE A 22 -24.39 2.91 1.63
CA PHE A 22 -25.38 1.84 1.54
C PHE A 22 -26.40 2.05 0.42
N SER A 23 -26.97 3.26 0.33
CA SER A 23 -28.00 3.59 -0.67
C SER A 23 -27.44 3.78 -2.08
N ALA A 24 -26.13 4.05 -2.22
CA ALA A 24 -25.50 4.31 -3.50
C ALA A 24 -24.94 3.06 -4.20
N VAL A 25 -24.85 1.89 -3.54
CA VAL A 25 -24.13 0.71 -4.05
C VAL A 25 -24.52 0.29 -5.47
N TYR A 26 -25.82 0.22 -5.78
CA TYR A 26 -26.30 -0.09 -7.12
C TYR A 26 -26.45 1.15 -8.03
N PRO A 27 -27.02 2.28 -7.57
CA PRO A 27 -27.22 3.44 -8.46
C PRO A 27 -25.92 4.14 -8.89
N ASP A 28 -24.95 4.24 -8.00
CA ASP A 28 -23.63 4.83 -8.24
C ASP A 28 -22.54 4.18 -7.36
N PRO A 29 -21.94 3.06 -7.83
CA PRO A 29 -20.88 2.34 -7.11
C PRO A 29 -19.67 3.21 -6.72
N ARG A 30 -19.37 4.26 -7.50
CA ARG A 30 -18.24 5.16 -7.21
C ARG A 30 -18.57 6.02 -5.99
N THR A 31 -19.76 6.60 -5.97
CA THR A 31 -20.28 7.37 -4.83
C THR A 31 -20.41 6.50 -3.57
N ALA A 32 -20.75 5.22 -3.70
CA ALA A 32 -20.77 4.28 -2.58
C ALA A 32 -19.39 4.10 -1.93
N CYS A 33 -18.34 3.82 -2.73
CA CYS A 33 -16.97 3.71 -2.24
C CYS A 33 -16.46 5.02 -1.60
N PHE A 34 -16.79 6.17 -2.19
CA PHE A 34 -16.48 7.48 -1.62
C PHE A 34 -17.09 7.66 -0.22
N TYR A 35 -18.40 7.43 -0.08
CA TYR A 35 -19.06 7.60 1.21
C TYR A 35 -18.67 6.53 2.25
N ALA A 36 -18.22 5.35 1.84
CA ALA A 36 -17.67 4.34 2.74
C ALA A 36 -16.33 4.81 3.34
N ARG A 37 -15.40 5.34 2.53
CA ARG A 37 -14.16 5.98 3.02
C ARG A 37 -14.48 7.20 3.88
N ARG A 38 -15.45 8.03 3.51
CA ARG A 38 -15.88 9.18 4.31
C ARG A 38 -16.47 8.77 5.66
N ALA A 39 -17.20 7.66 5.74
CA ALA A 39 -17.70 7.14 7.00
C ALA A 39 -16.55 6.64 7.89
N LEU A 40 -15.53 5.99 7.30
CA LEU A 40 -14.30 5.61 7.98
C LEU A 40 -13.49 6.82 8.50
N GLU A 41 -13.36 7.88 7.71
CA GLU A 41 -12.71 9.14 8.15
C GLU A 41 -13.37 9.69 9.41
N LEU A 42 -14.70 9.78 9.41
CA LEU A 42 -15.48 10.24 10.58
C LEU A 42 -15.32 9.30 11.78
N THR A 43 -15.23 7.98 11.55
CA THR A 43 -14.93 6.99 12.61
C THR A 43 -13.54 7.19 13.20
N VAL A 44 -12.50 7.34 12.38
CA VAL A 44 -11.12 7.52 12.83
C VAL A 44 -10.98 8.84 13.60
N ASN A 45 -11.51 9.94 13.06
CA ASN A 45 -11.48 11.24 13.74
C ASN A 45 -12.23 11.21 15.07
N TRP A 46 -13.36 10.51 15.16
CA TRP A 46 -14.09 10.31 16.42
C TRP A 46 -13.24 9.53 17.45
N LEU A 47 -12.58 8.45 17.04
CA LEU A 47 -11.69 7.69 17.92
C LEU A 47 -10.56 8.58 18.48
N TYR A 48 -9.87 9.35 17.62
CA TYR A 48 -8.81 10.28 18.06
C TYR A 48 -9.32 11.44 18.93
N GLN A 49 -10.61 11.81 18.79
CA GLN A 49 -11.22 12.83 19.65
C GLN A 49 -11.56 12.30 21.05
N TYR A 50 -12.02 11.04 21.17
CA TYR A 50 -12.65 10.52 22.40
C TYR A 50 -11.94 9.34 23.08
N ASP A 51 -10.98 8.68 22.42
CA ASP A 51 -10.18 7.63 23.06
C ASP A 51 -8.79 8.13 23.43
N ASN A 52 -8.56 8.29 24.74
CA ASN A 52 -7.28 8.74 25.28
C ASN A 52 -6.14 7.72 25.13
N SER A 53 -6.39 6.49 24.64
CA SER A 53 -5.30 5.54 24.33
C SER A 53 -4.67 5.75 22.95
N LEU A 54 -5.06 6.79 22.21
CA LEU A 54 -4.53 7.08 20.88
C LEU A 54 -3.55 8.27 20.87
N GLU A 55 -2.38 8.06 20.26
CA GLU A 55 -1.37 9.10 20.07
C GLU A 55 -1.46 9.72 18.67
N LEU A 56 -1.48 11.05 18.57
CA LEU A 56 -1.55 11.75 17.27
C LEU A 56 -0.21 11.66 16.52
N PRO A 57 -0.19 11.17 15.26
CA PRO A 57 1.00 11.18 14.42
C PRO A 57 1.32 12.60 13.90
N TYR A 58 2.54 12.80 13.40
CA TYR A 58 3.03 14.09 12.87
C TYR A 58 2.19 14.65 11.71
N HIS A 59 1.54 13.79 10.92
CA HIS A 59 0.61 14.20 9.87
C HIS A 59 -0.82 13.81 10.25
N ASP A 60 -1.77 14.70 10.00
CA ASP A 60 -3.19 14.58 10.35
C ASP A 60 -4.05 13.80 9.34
N ASN A 61 -3.47 13.36 8.22
CA ASN A 61 -4.22 12.66 7.18
C ASN A 61 -4.62 11.24 7.60
N LEU A 62 -5.75 10.75 7.06
CA LEU A 62 -6.31 9.42 7.35
C LEU A 62 -5.28 8.27 7.28
N SER A 63 -4.35 8.32 6.32
CA SER A 63 -3.36 7.26 6.16
C SER A 63 -2.30 7.29 7.25
N ALA A 64 -1.93 8.47 7.77
CA ALA A 64 -1.03 8.59 8.91
C ALA A 64 -1.72 8.11 10.19
N LEU A 65 -2.95 8.56 10.43
CA LEU A 65 -3.78 8.15 11.58
C LEU A 65 -3.92 6.62 11.66
N ILE A 66 -4.37 5.94 10.60
CA ILE A 66 -4.58 4.48 10.69
C ILE A 66 -3.29 3.65 10.81
N HIS A 67 -2.13 4.17 10.39
CA HIS A 67 -0.84 3.46 10.47
C HIS A 67 -0.05 3.78 11.75
N GLU A 68 -0.58 4.64 12.60
CA GLU A 68 0.00 4.91 13.90
C GLU A 68 -0.11 3.64 14.81
N PRO A 69 0.96 3.25 15.53
CA PRO A 69 0.98 2.01 16.33
C PRO A 69 -0.14 1.84 17.36
N THR A 70 -0.55 2.90 18.08
CA THR A 70 -1.64 2.81 19.06
C THR A 70 -2.98 2.55 18.38
N PHE A 71 -3.25 3.12 17.20
CA PHE A 71 -4.44 2.78 16.41
C PHE A 71 -4.49 1.30 16.04
N LYS A 72 -3.41 0.75 15.46
CA LYS A 72 -3.35 -0.67 15.09
C LYS A 72 -3.52 -1.60 16.31
N THR A 73 -2.97 -1.20 17.46
CA THR A 73 -3.10 -1.93 18.73
C THR A 73 -4.53 -1.89 19.26
N LEU A 74 -5.19 -0.72 19.17
CA LEU A 74 -6.55 -0.50 19.64
C LEU A 74 -7.60 -1.28 18.86
N VAL A 75 -7.58 -1.16 17.52
CA VAL A 75 -8.62 -1.76 16.67
C VAL A 75 -8.40 -3.26 16.42
N GLY A 76 -7.19 -3.75 16.70
CA GLY A 76 -6.77 -5.10 16.36
C GLY A 76 -6.60 -5.29 14.85
N GLU A 77 -5.83 -6.31 14.48
CA GLU A 77 -5.44 -6.48 13.08
C GLU A 77 -6.64 -6.77 12.15
N ALA A 78 -7.72 -7.39 12.65
CA ALA A 78 -8.89 -7.74 11.84
C ALA A 78 -9.63 -6.48 11.34
N VAL A 79 -9.90 -5.52 12.22
CA VAL A 79 -10.55 -4.26 11.86
C VAL A 79 -9.60 -3.38 11.06
N PHE A 80 -8.32 -3.30 11.44
CA PHE A 80 -7.29 -2.57 10.70
C PHE A 80 -7.19 -3.00 9.22
N ASN A 81 -7.23 -4.30 8.95
CA ASN A 81 -7.17 -4.80 7.57
C ASN A 81 -8.38 -4.37 6.74
N LYS A 82 -9.55 -4.20 7.35
CA LYS A 82 -10.75 -3.65 6.69
C LYS A 82 -10.63 -2.17 6.39
N THR A 83 -10.06 -1.37 7.30
CA THR A 83 -9.82 0.06 7.04
C THR A 83 -8.94 0.25 5.81
N ARG A 84 -7.90 -0.57 5.63
CA ARG A 84 -7.03 -0.56 4.44
C ARG A 84 -7.80 -0.83 3.13
N VAL A 85 -8.71 -1.82 3.12
CA VAL A 85 -9.55 -2.12 1.94
C VAL A 85 -10.47 -0.94 1.60
N ILE A 86 -11.15 -0.36 2.61
CA ILE A 86 -12.05 0.78 2.44
C ILE A 86 -11.30 2.01 1.89
N ILE A 87 -10.15 2.36 2.48
CA ILE A 87 -9.31 3.48 2.03
C ILE A 87 -8.93 3.29 0.56
N LYS A 88 -8.50 2.08 0.20
CA LYS A 88 -8.03 1.78 -1.14
C LYS A 88 -9.15 1.88 -2.20
N LEU A 89 -10.32 1.33 -1.90
CA LEU A 89 -11.51 1.43 -2.76
C LEU A 89 -12.04 2.88 -2.86
N GLY A 90 -12.00 3.64 -1.76
CA GLY A 90 -12.34 5.07 -1.74
C GLY A 90 -11.37 5.91 -2.58
N ASN A 91 -10.06 5.72 -2.42
CA ASN A 91 -9.05 6.42 -3.21
C ASN A 91 -9.20 6.10 -4.71
N GLN A 92 -9.49 4.85 -5.08
CA GLN A 92 -9.80 4.49 -6.48
C GLN A 92 -11.05 5.22 -6.98
N ALA A 93 -12.09 5.35 -6.15
CA ALA A 93 -13.31 6.07 -6.49
C ALA A 93 -13.13 7.58 -6.67
N VAL A 94 -12.14 8.21 -6.02
CA VAL A 94 -11.86 9.66 -6.14
C VAL A 94 -10.79 9.98 -7.20
N HIS A 95 -9.81 9.11 -7.44
CA HIS A 95 -8.66 9.43 -8.29
C HIS A 95 -8.51 8.56 -9.55
N SER A 96 -9.18 7.41 -9.66
CA SER A 96 -9.05 6.52 -10.82
C SER A 96 -10.12 6.81 -11.89
N PRO A 97 -9.75 7.01 -13.17
CA PRO A 97 -10.72 7.10 -14.27
C PRO A 97 -11.42 5.77 -14.58
N LYS A 98 -10.88 4.63 -14.11
CA LYS A 98 -11.48 3.30 -14.32
C LYS A 98 -12.86 3.23 -13.66
N PRO A 99 -13.90 2.64 -14.30
CA PRO A 99 -15.17 2.35 -13.67
C PRO A 99 -15.00 1.53 -12.38
N ILE A 100 -15.86 1.77 -11.38
CA ILE A 100 -15.91 0.99 -10.14
C ILE A 100 -16.94 -0.15 -10.32
N PRO A 101 -16.55 -1.43 -10.25
CA PRO A 101 -17.49 -2.55 -10.25
C PRO A 101 -18.46 -2.50 -9.07
N VAL A 102 -19.71 -2.92 -9.28
CA VAL A 102 -20.72 -3.00 -8.20
C VAL A 102 -20.23 -3.88 -7.04
N ASN A 103 -19.55 -4.99 -7.34
CA ASN A 103 -18.99 -5.87 -6.29
C ASN A 103 -17.94 -5.16 -5.41
N ASP A 104 -17.14 -4.27 -6.00
CA ASP A 104 -16.14 -3.51 -5.26
C ASP A 104 -16.82 -2.47 -4.33
N ALA A 105 -17.98 -1.92 -4.73
CA ALA A 105 -18.82 -1.09 -3.86
C ALA A 105 -19.54 -1.89 -2.76
N ILE A 106 -20.05 -3.10 -3.06
CA ILE A 106 -20.60 -4.02 -2.04
C ILE A 106 -19.52 -4.33 -1.00
N ASN A 107 -18.30 -4.65 -1.45
CA ASN A 107 -17.15 -4.90 -0.58
C ASN A 107 -16.84 -3.67 0.30
N ALA A 108 -16.71 -2.46 -0.26
CA ALA A 108 -16.45 -1.25 0.51
C ALA A 108 -17.49 -1.01 1.63
N VAL A 109 -18.78 -1.21 1.34
CA VAL A 109 -19.86 -1.04 2.33
C VAL A 109 -19.89 -2.17 3.35
N ARG A 110 -19.64 -3.42 2.96
CA ARG A 110 -19.53 -4.56 3.90
C ARG A 110 -18.33 -4.39 4.84
N GLU A 111 -17.16 -4.03 4.31
CA GLU A 111 -15.99 -3.81 5.15
C GLU A 111 -16.21 -2.64 6.13
N PHE A 112 -16.89 -1.58 5.70
CA PHE A 112 -17.28 -0.51 6.60
C PHE A 112 -18.34 -0.94 7.64
N PHE A 113 -19.28 -1.83 7.29
CA PHE A 113 -20.22 -2.42 8.25
C PHE A 113 -19.52 -3.12 9.41
N HIS A 114 -18.46 -3.88 9.15
CA HIS A 114 -17.67 -4.52 10.20
C HIS A 114 -16.91 -3.51 11.08
N VAL A 115 -16.34 -2.45 10.50
CA VAL A 115 -15.70 -1.35 11.27
C VAL A 115 -16.73 -0.62 12.13
N ALA A 116 -17.94 -0.39 11.60
CA ALA A 116 -19.05 0.21 12.32
C ALA A 116 -19.57 -0.67 13.46
N TYR A 117 -19.69 -1.99 13.23
CA TYR A 117 -20.06 -2.95 14.27
C TYR A 117 -19.06 -2.89 15.42
N TRP A 118 -17.76 -2.99 15.12
CA TRP A 118 -16.69 -2.90 16.12
C TRP A 118 -16.77 -1.60 16.95
N LEU A 119 -16.96 -0.46 16.28
CA LEU A 119 -17.13 0.85 16.92
C LEU A 119 -18.32 0.83 17.89
N ALA A 120 -19.51 0.43 17.42
CA ALA A 120 -20.72 0.47 18.22
C ALA A 120 -20.72 -0.57 19.36
N HIS A 121 -20.15 -1.76 19.13
CA HIS A 121 -19.98 -2.78 20.15
C HIS A 121 -19.03 -2.34 21.26
N THR A 122 -17.89 -1.73 20.89
CA THR A 122 -16.85 -1.28 21.81
C THR A 122 -17.24 -0.02 22.58
N TYR A 123 -17.80 0.99 21.89
CA TYR A 123 -18.00 2.34 22.46
C TYR A 123 -19.46 2.74 22.68
N GLY A 124 -20.44 1.97 22.19
CA GLY A 124 -21.86 2.26 22.39
C GLY A 124 -22.25 2.20 23.87
N ARG A 125 -22.93 3.23 24.36
CA ARG A 125 -23.45 3.37 25.72
C ARG A 125 -24.92 2.98 25.84
N SER A 126 -25.72 3.30 24.82
CA SER A 126 -27.18 3.09 24.79
C SER A 126 -27.66 2.33 23.56
N SER A 127 -26.89 2.32 22.46
CA SER A 127 -27.23 1.59 21.23
C SER A 127 -26.06 0.71 20.78
N LYS A 128 -26.08 -0.56 21.21
CA LYS A 128 -25.14 -1.59 20.76
C LYS A 128 -25.77 -2.46 19.66
N PRO A 129 -24.98 -3.01 18.73
CA PRO A 129 -25.47 -3.98 17.77
C PRO A 129 -25.75 -5.32 18.46
N GLU A 130 -26.77 -6.04 17.97
CA GLU A 130 -27.09 -7.40 18.44
C GLU A 130 -25.93 -8.38 18.16
N PRO A 131 -25.61 -9.31 19.08
CA PRO A 131 -24.60 -10.34 18.84
C PRO A 131 -24.90 -11.16 17.58
N GLY A 132 -23.90 -11.30 16.71
CA GLY A 132 -24.06 -12.05 15.44
C GLY A 132 -24.78 -11.28 14.32
N LEU A 133 -24.98 -9.97 14.45
CA LEU A 133 -25.50 -9.14 13.38
C LEU A 133 -24.55 -9.12 12.17
N THR A 134 -24.94 -9.81 11.08
CA THR A 134 -24.16 -9.89 9.84
C THR A 134 -24.63 -8.90 8.77
N PHE A 135 -23.71 -8.51 7.88
CA PHE A 135 -24.05 -7.75 6.68
C PHE A 135 -24.76 -8.62 5.64
N LYS A 136 -25.90 -8.14 5.14
CA LYS A 136 -26.80 -8.82 4.20
C LYS A 136 -26.81 -8.13 2.85
N PRO A 137 -26.03 -8.57 1.83
CA PRO A 137 -25.98 -7.93 0.52
C PRO A 137 -27.36 -7.82 -0.16
N GLU A 138 -28.26 -8.77 0.09
CA GLU A 138 -29.62 -8.82 -0.44
C GLU A 138 -30.53 -7.67 0.02
N ALA A 139 -30.22 -7.03 1.15
CA ALA A 139 -30.96 -5.88 1.67
C ALA A 139 -30.46 -4.52 1.14
N LEU A 140 -29.48 -4.51 0.23
CA LEU A 140 -29.01 -3.29 -0.44
C LEU A 140 -30.07 -2.72 -1.40
N PRO A 141 -30.33 -1.40 -1.42
CA PRO A 141 -31.36 -0.80 -2.26
C PRO A 141 -31.03 -0.91 -3.76
N LYS A 142 -31.82 -1.70 -4.49
CA LYS A 142 -31.76 -1.83 -5.96
C LYS A 142 -32.63 -0.75 -6.64
N THR A 143 -32.40 0.52 -6.30
CA THR A 143 -33.09 1.65 -6.93
C THR A 143 -32.54 1.91 -8.33
N ALA A 144 -33.32 2.63 -9.16
CA ALA A 144 -32.92 3.00 -10.51
C ALA A 144 -31.59 3.78 -10.53
N PRO A 145 -30.79 3.69 -11.61
CA PRO A 145 -29.54 4.44 -11.73
C PRO A 145 -29.79 5.95 -11.63
N VAL A 146 -29.06 6.60 -10.73
CA VAL A 146 -29.05 8.06 -10.59
C VAL A 146 -27.96 8.63 -11.53
N SER A 147 -27.99 9.93 -11.83
CA SER A 147 -26.89 10.60 -12.51
C SER A 147 -25.57 10.37 -11.76
N LYS A 148 -24.69 9.55 -12.33
CA LYS A 148 -23.39 9.17 -11.73
C LYS A 148 -22.56 10.41 -11.45
N GLN A 149 -21.97 10.50 -10.26
CA GLN A 149 -21.10 11.63 -9.93
C GLN A 149 -19.79 11.53 -10.71
N THR A 150 -19.34 12.65 -11.29
CA THR A 150 -18.03 12.71 -11.96
C THR A 150 -16.91 12.72 -10.93
N ILE A 151 -15.69 12.38 -11.37
CA ILE A 151 -14.49 12.43 -10.54
C ILE A 151 -14.27 13.85 -9.99
N GLU A 152 -14.43 14.87 -10.82
CA GLU A 152 -14.32 16.28 -10.44
C GLU A 152 -15.38 16.69 -9.40
N GLN A 153 -16.62 16.20 -9.54
CA GLN A 153 -17.68 16.43 -8.55
C GLN A 153 -17.35 15.77 -7.21
N LEU A 154 -16.80 14.56 -7.20
CA LEU A 154 -16.40 13.86 -5.97
C LEU A 154 -15.18 14.51 -5.31
N GLN A 155 -14.19 14.94 -6.08
CA GLN A 155 -13.03 15.69 -5.57
C GLN A 155 -13.45 17.04 -4.98
N LYS A 156 -14.33 17.78 -5.67
CA LYS A 156 -14.90 19.02 -5.12
C LYS A 156 -15.70 18.77 -3.85
N LEU A 157 -16.46 17.68 -3.79
CA LEU A 157 -17.21 17.28 -2.59
C LEU A 157 -16.28 16.86 -1.44
N GLU A 158 -15.17 16.18 -1.72
CA GLU A 158 -14.14 15.85 -0.73
C GLU A 158 -13.57 17.13 -0.08
N THR A 159 -13.13 18.10 -0.90
CA THR A 159 -12.65 19.40 -0.42
C THR A 159 -13.71 20.14 0.39
N GLN A 160 -14.96 20.19 -0.08
CA GLN A 160 -16.07 20.85 0.64
C GLN A 160 -16.40 20.19 1.99
N LEU A 161 -16.31 18.86 2.08
CA LEU A 161 -16.51 18.13 3.33
C LEU A 161 -15.34 18.35 4.29
N ARG A 162 -14.10 18.35 3.79
CA ARG A 162 -12.90 18.65 4.57
C ARG A 162 -12.93 20.06 5.14
N GLU A 163 -13.17 21.08 4.31
CA GLU A 163 -13.29 22.48 4.76
C GLU A 163 -14.40 22.64 5.81
N ARG A 164 -15.51 21.90 5.67
CA ARG A 164 -16.61 21.94 6.64
C ARG A 164 -16.19 21.34 7.98
N ASP A 165 -15.44 20.24 7.98
CA ASP A 165 -14.94 19.61 9.21
C ASP A 165 -13.90 20.50 9.90
N GLU A 166 -12.97 21.09 9.14
CA GLU A 166 -11.96 22.01 9.67
C GLU A 166 -12.63 23.24 10.31
N LYS A 167 -13.61 23.85 9.64
CA LYS A 167 -14.43 24.95 10.19
C LYS A 167 -15.27 24.53 11.41
N LEU A 168 -15.73 23.28 11.47
CA LEU A 168 -16.44 22.77 12.64
C LEU A 168 -15.49 22.57 13.82
N SER A 169 -14.29 22.06 13.56
CA SER A 169 -13.25 21.85 14.58
C SER A 169 -12.82 23.17 15.24
N THR A 170 -12.55 24.22 14.45
CA THR A 170 -12.17 25.54 15.01
C THR A 170 -13.29 26.15 15.86
N LEU A 171 -14.54 26.14 15.38
CA LEU A 171 -15.71 26.63 16.12
C LEU A 171 -16.01 25.87 17.43
N LEU A 172 -15.49 24.65 17.56
CA LEU A 172 -15.59 23.84 18.78
C LEU A 172 -14.41 24.08 19.73
N ALA A 173 -13.21 24.38 19.20
CA ALA A 173 -12.03 24.73 19.99
C ALA A 173 -12.15 26.10 20.67
N ASP A 174 -12.82 27.08 20.05
CA ASP A 174 -12.98 28.45 20.58
C ASP A 174 -13.89 28.56 21.83
N LYS A 175 -14.34 27.45 22.40
CA LYS A 175 -15.29 27.40 23.53
C LYS A 175 -14.70 26.64 24.72
N ASN A 176 -14.17 27.36 25.71
CA ASN A 176 -13.63 26.77 26.95
C ASN A 176 -14.59 25.82 27.71
N ALA A 177 -15.91 25.93 27.50
CA ALA A 177 -16.89 25.01 28.06
C ALA A 177 -16.82 23.58 27.47
N LEU A 178 -16.31 23.44 26.24
CA LEU A 178 -16.16 22.14 25.58
C LEU A 178 -15.10 21.26 26.24
N ASP A 179 -14.06 21.82 26.87
CA ASP A 179 -12.99 21.01 27.48
C ASP A 179 -13.50 20.14 28.63
N GLU A 180 -14.37 20.68 29.48
CA GLU A 180 -14.97 19.90 30.59
C GLU A 180 -16.03 18.90 30.09
N GLU A 181 -16.84 19.29 29.09
CA GLU A 181 -17.79 18.36 28.46
C GLU A 181 -17.07 17.21 27.75
N LEU A 182 -15.97 17.50 27.05
CA LEU A 182 -15.15 16.54 26.33
C LEU A 182 -14.35 15.63 27.28
N LYS A 183 -13.84 16.16 28.40
CA LYS A 183 -13.29 15.34 29.50
C LYS A 183 -14.34 14.37 30.06
N ARG A 184 -15.55 14.87 30.34
CA ARG A 184 -16.66 14.03 30.82
C ARG A 184 -17.03 12.94 29.81
N LEU A 185 -17.21 13.30 28.53
CA LEU A 185 -17.51 12.34 27.46
C LEU A 185 -16.41 11.28 27.32
N ARG A 186 -15.13 11.66 27.38
CA ARG A 186 -14.00 10.72 27.41
C ARG A 186 -14.05 9.76 28.60
N ALA A 187 -14.47 10.22 29.77
CA ALA A 187 -14.64 9.37 30.96
C ALA A 187 -15.81 8.38 30.80
N GLU A 188 -16.97 8.84 30.32
CA GLU A 188 -18.13 7.99 30.00
C GLU A 188 -17.77 6.93 28.93
N ILE A 189 -17.03 7.32 27.89
CA ILE A 189 -16.58 6.45 26.80
C ILE A 189 -15.54 5.44 27.29
N THR A 190 -14.61 5.83 28.16
CA THR A 190 -13.65 4.92 28.80
C THR A 190 -14.38 3.87 29.67
N ALA A 191 -15.41 4.29 30.41
CA ALA A 191 -16.24 3.37 31.19
C ALA A 191 -17.02 2.39 30.28
N ALA A 192 -17.60 2.89 29.18
CA ALA A 192 -18.28 2.07 28.17
C ALA A 192 -17.35 1.03 27.55
N LYS A 193 -16.16 1.45 27.06
CA LYS A 193 -15.11 0.57 26.53
C LYS A 193 -14.70 -0.51 27.54
N LYS A 194 -14.54 -0.16 28.82
CA LYS A 194 -14.23 -1.11 29.89
C LYS A 194 -15.36 -2.12 30.12
N ALA A 195 -16.62 -1.69 30.08
CA ALA A 195 -17.79 -2.56 30.18
C ALA A 195 -18.01 -3.43 28.93
N SER A 196 -17.63 -2.97 27.74
CA SER A 196 -17.60 -3.78 26.52
C SER A 196 -16.52 -4.86 26.61
N THR A 197 -15.36 -4.55 27.17
CA THR A 197 -14.21 -5.47 27.27
C THR A 197 -14.52 -6.73 28.10
N THR A 198 -15.52 -6.71 28.99
CA THR A 198 -15.95 -7.91 29.74
C THR A 198 -16.88 -8.84 28.95
N GLN A 199 -17.36 -8.40 27.78
CA GLN A 199 -18.10 -9.22 26.82
C GLN A 199 -17.20 -9.51 25.62
N PRO A 200 -16.81 -10.77 25.35
CA PRO A 200 -15.99 -11.09 24.18
C PRO A 200 -16.71 -10.71 22.88
N ASP A 201 -15.99 -10.03 21.98
CA ASP A 201 -16.48 -9.77 20.63
C ASP A 201 -16.48 -11.09 19.82
N THR A 202 -17.65 -11.67 19.61
CA THR A 202 -17.85 -12.90 18.84
C THR A 202 -18.17 -12.63 17.36
N HIS A 203 -17.96 -11.40 16.86
CA HIS A 203 -18.34 -11.02 15.50
C HIS A 203 -17.44 -11.69 14.46
N ASP A 204 -18.05 -12.30 13.43
CA ASP A 204 -17.28 -12.84 12.30
C ASP A 204 -16.83 -11.71 11.36
N TYR A 205 -15.55 -11.36 11.49
CA TYR A 205 -14.86 -10.42 10.62
C TYR A 205 -14.45 -11.03 9.26
N SER A 206 -14.72 -12.31 8.98
CA SER A 206 -14.50 -12.96 7.67
C SER A 206 -13.15 -12.62 7.01
N GLU A 207 -12.06 -12.74 7.77
CA GLU A 207 -10.73 -12.26 7.37
C GLU A 207 -10.24 -12.87 6.04
N ALA A 208 -10.56 -14.15 5.79
CA ALA A 208 -10.22 -14.81 4.54
C ALA A 208 -10.83 -14.09 3.32
N GLN A 209 -12.07 -13.58 3.44
CA GLN A 209 -12.72 -12.84 2.37
C GLN A 209 -12.08 -11.45 2.18
N THR A 210 -11.77 -10.74 3.26
CA THR A 210 -11.06 -9.44 3.20
C THR A 210 -9.67 -9.57 2.56
N ARG A 211 -8.94 -10.64 2.87
CA ARG A 211 -7.66 -11.00 2.23
C ARG A 211 -7.83 -11.13 0.72
N ASP A 212 -8.81 -11.91 0.27
CA ASP A 212 -8.98 -12.25 -1.16
C ASP A 212 -9.34 -11.00 -1.98
N ILE A 213 -10.23 -10.15 -1.44
CA ILE A 213 -10.55 -8.83 -2.01
C ILE A 213 -9.31 -7.95 -2.14
N PHE A 214 -8.44 -7.96 -1.13
CA PHE A 214 -7.27 -7.09 -1.11
C PHE A 214 -6.18 -7.56 -2.09
N ILE A 215 -5.99 -8.88 -2.27
CA ILE A 215 -5.15 -9.46 -3.32
C ILE A 215 -5.69 -9.08 -4.71
N ASP A 216 -6.98 -9.33 -4.97
CA ASP A 216 -7.67 -8.95 -6.21
C ASP A 216 -7.46 -7.47 -6.55
N LEU A 217 -7.63 -6.59 -5.54
CA LEU A 217 -7.52 -5.15 -5.69
C LEU A 217 -6.07 -4.70 -6.00
N LEU A 218 -5.05 -5.38 -5.46
CA LEU A 218 -3.64 -5.17 -5.81
C LEU A 218 -3.32 -5.66 -7.23
N LEU A 219 -3.91 -6.79 -7.66
CA LEU A 219 -3.73 -7.31 -9.02
C LEU A 219 -4.38 -6.39 -10.06
N LYS A 220 -5.62 -5.92 -9.82
CA LYS A 220 -6.33 -4.91 -10.64
C LYS A 220 -5.55 -3.60 -10.81
N GLU A 221 -4.85 -3.14 -9.77
CA GLU A 221 -3.98 -1.96 -9.83
C GLU A 221 -2.72 -2.18 -10.66
N ALA A 222 -2.09 -3.35 -10.52
CA ALA A 222 -0.98 -3.77 -11.38
C ALA A 222 -1.42 -4.03 -12.85
N GLY A 223 -2.72 -3.97 -13.14
CA GLY A 223 -3.28 -4.04 -14.49
C GLY A 223 -3.78 -5.42 -14.90
N TRP A 224 -3.86 -6.37 -13.95
CA TRP A 224 -4.40 -7.71 -14.19
C TRP A 224 -5.93 -7.69 -14.12
N THR A 225 -6.58 -8.19 -15.17
CA THR A 225 -8.04 -8.23 -15.29
C THR A 225 -8.66 -9.39 -14.52
N LEU A 226 -8.01 -10.55 -14.53
CA LEU A 226 -8.47 -11.80 -13.90
C LEU A 226 -9.87 -12.22 -14.37
N ASP A 227 -10.12 -12.03 -15.67
CA ASP A 227 -11.40 -12.20 -16.35
C ASP A 227 -11.55 -13.57 -17.04
N GLN A 228 -10.48 -14.38 -17.08
CA GLN A 228 -10.48 -15.70 -17.70
C GLN A 228 -10.47 -16.79 -16.64
N LEU A 229 -11.16 -17.91 -16.88
CA LEU A 229 -11.23 -19.03 -15.94
C LEU A 229 -9.83 -19.60 -15.59
N ARG A 230 -8.85 -19.47 -16.50
CA ARG A 230 -7.46 -19.87 -16.30
C ARG A 230 -6.62 -18.93 -15.42
N ASP A 231 -7.15 -17.77 -15.03
CA ASP A 231 -6.41 -16.78 -14.26
C ASP A 231 -6.43 -17.08 -12.76
N ARG A 232 -7.36 -17.93 -12.31
CA ARG A 232 -7.64 -18.28 -10.91
C ARG A 232 -7.80 -19.79 -10.77
N GLU A 233 -7.43 -20.34 -9.60
CA GLU A 233 -7.55 -21.77 -9.27
C GLU A 233 -7.07 -22.69 -10.41
N PHE A 234 -5.95 -22.33 -11.05
CA PHE A 234 -5.49 -23.02 -12.26
C PHE A 234 -4.93 -24.41 -11.90
N ALA A 235 -5.53 -25.45 -12.47
CA ALA A 235 -5.13 -26.83 -12.23
C ALA A 235 -3.73 -27.13 -12.81
N VAL A 236 -2.87 -27.73 -11.99
CA VAL A 236 -1.53 -28.20 -12.36
C VAL A 236 -1.34 -29.67 -11.97
N ALA A 237 -0.66 -30.41 -12.84
CA ALA A 237 -0.34 -31.83 -12.63
C ALA A 237 1.15 -32.02 -12.27
N GLY A 238 1.48 -33.16 -11.68
CA GLY A 238 2.83 -33.51 -11.23
C GLY A 238 3.18 -33.01 -9.82
N MET A 239 2.17 -32.66 -9.01
CA MET A 239 2.40 -32.27 -7.62
C MET A 239 2.84 -33.46 -6.75
N PRO A 240 3.80 -33.30 -5.82
CA PRO A 240 4.24 -34.36 -4.92
C PRO A 240 3.25 -34.54 -3.74
N ASN A 241 2.02 -34.93 -4.06
CA ASN A 241 0.95 -35.23 -3.11
C ASN A 241 0.17 -36.48 -3.57
N THR A 242 -0.82 -36.91 -2.79
CA THR A 242 -1.55 -38.17 -3.04
C THR A 242 -2.35 -38.19 -4.35
N SER A 243 -2.81 -37.05 -4.85
CA SER A 243 -3.57 -36.94 -6.10
C SER A 243 -2.69 -36.73 -7.34
N GLY A 244 -1.46 -36.24 -7.18
CA GLY A 244 -0.63 -35.75 -8.28
C GLY A 244 -1.07 -34.37 -8.81
N GLU A 245 -2.09 -33.76 -8.22
CA GLU A 245 -2.77 -32.56 -8.71
C GLU A 245 -2.68 -31.40 -7.71
N GLY A 246 -2.71 -30.16 -8.19
CA GLY A 246 -2.84 -28.97 -7.37
C GLY A 246 -3.49 -27.82 -8.12
N PHE A 247 -3.80 -26.75 -7.39
CA PHE A 247 -4.50 -25.58 -7.92
C PHE A 247 -3.74 -24.33 -7.50
N VAL A 248 -3.34 -23.52 -8.48
CA VAL A 248 -2.61 -22.26 -8.26
C VAL A 248 -3.64 -21.14 -8.09
N ASP A 249 -3.64 -20.45 -6.95
CA ASP A 249 -4.68 -19.44 -6.65
C ASP A 249 -4.79 -18.37 -7.76
N TYR A 250 -3.66 -17.89 -8.29
CA TYR A 250 -3.61 -17.02 -9.46
C TYR A 250 -2.43 -17.34 -10.39
N VAL A 251 -2.67 -17.30 -11.70
CA VAL A 251 -1.63 -17.33 -12.74
C VAL A 251 -1.70 -16.05 -13.57
N LEU A 252 -0.57 -15.35 -13.70
CA LEU A 252 -0.45 -14.09 -14.41
C LEU A 252 0.17 -14.35 -15.79
N TRP A 253 -0.66 -14.26 -16.84
CA TRP A 253 -0.31 -14.69 -18.20
C TRP A 253 0.31 -13.58 -19.07
N GLY A 254 1.33 -13.94 -19.84
CA GLY A 254 1.84 -13.12 -20.95
C GLY A 254 0.93 -13.14 -22.16
N ASP A 255 1.12 -12.17 -23.07
CA ASP A 255 0.36 -12.11 -24.33
C ASP A 255 0.75 -13.26 -25.29
N ASP A 256 1.88 -13.91 -25.04
CA ASP A 256 2.33 -15.15 -25.71
C ASP A 256 1.68 -16.43 -25.14
N GLY A 257 0.77 -16.29 -24.17
CA GLY A 257 0.09 -17.41 -23.51
C GLY A 257 0.94 -18.15 -22.49
N LYS A 258 2.14 -17.68 -22.14
CA LYS A 258 3.01 -18.31 -21.13
C LYS A 258 2.82 -17.69 -19.73
N PRO A 259 3.07 -18.46 -18.66
CA PRO A 259 2.96 -17.93 -17.30
C PRO A 259 4.14 -16.99 -17.01
N LEU A 260 3.85 -15.73 -16.69
CA LEU A 260 4.85 -14.73 -16.29
C LEU A 260 5.08 -14.76 -14.78
N ALA A 261 4.02 -14.99 -14.01
CA ALA A 261 4.08 -15.16 -12.57
C ALA A 261 2.94 -16.02 -12.02
N ILE A 262 3.09 -16.47 -10.79
CA ILE A 262 2.03 -17.04 -9.97
C ILE A 262 1.84 -16.23 -8.69
N VAL A 263 0.66 -16.31 -8.07
CA VAL A 263 0.42 -15.83 -6.70
C VAL A 263 -0.21 -16.95 -5.88
N GLU A 264 0.48 -17.32 -4.79
CA GLU A 264 -0.04 -18.23 -3.76
C GLU A 264 -0.65 -17.41 -2.60
N ALA A 265 -1.91 -17.68 -2.24
CA ALA A 265 -2.68 -16.94 -1.24
C ALA A 265 -2.91 -17.79 0.03
N LYS A 266 -2.07 -17.59 1.06
CA LYS A 266 -2.17 -18.32 2.33
C LYS A 266 -3.25 -17.77 3.26
N ARG A 267 -4.00 -18.69 3.88
CA ARG A 267 -5.08 -18.40 4.85
C ARG A 267 -4.53 -17.97 6.21
N THR A 268 -3.30 -18.36 6.52
CA THR A 268 -2.64 -18.10 7.79
C THR A 268 -2.16 -16.65 7.88
N ARG A 269 -2.72 -15.92 8.83
CA ARG A 269 -2.37 -14.55 9.23
C ARG A 269 -0.87 -14.34 9.46
N ASN A 270 -0.21 -15.30 10.11
CA ASN A 270 1.08 -15.10 10.78
C ASN A 270 2.32 -15.05 9.87
N ASP A 271 2.38 -15.81 8.78
CA ASP A 271 3.55 -15.81 7.89
C ASP A 271 3.22 -16.30 6.46
N PRO A 272 3.36 -15.45 5.42
CA PRO A 272 3.17 -15.89 4.04
C PRO A 272 4.26 -16.87 3.56
N ARG A 273 5.45 -16.90 4.19
CA ARG A 273 6.58 -17.79 3.81
C ARG A 273 6.27 -19.27 3.98
N ILE A 274 5.25 -19.64 4.75
CA ILE A 274 4.73 -21.01 4.82
C ILE A 274 4.31 -21.51 3.42
N GLY A 275 3.83 -20.60 2.55
CA GLY A 275 3.49 -20.93 1.17
C GLY A 275 4.65 -21.03 0.18
N GLN A 276 5.88 -20.68 0.59
CA GLN A 276 7.02 -20.57 -0.32
C GLN A 276 7.32 -21.87 -1.07
N GLN A 277 7.31 -23.01 -0.37
CA GLN A 277 7.60 -24.31 -1.00
C GLN A 277 6.50 -24.77 -1.95
N GLN A 278 5.23 -24.57 -1.60
CA GLN A 278 4.10 -24.91 -2.47
C GLN A 278 4.11 -24.05 -3.74
N ALA A 279 4.34 -22.75 -3.59
CA ALA A 279 4.47 -21.84 -4.72
C ALA A 279 5.65 -22.23 -5.64
N LYS A 280 6.78 -22.69 -5.08
CA LYS A 280 7.88 -23.25 -5.90
C LYS A 280 7.40 -24.45 -6.72
N LEU A 281 6.71 -25.42 -6.10
CA LEU A 281 6.24 -26.63 -6.77
C LEU A 281 5.26 -26.29 -7.90
N TYR A 282 4.32 -25.38 -7.67
CA TYR A 282 3.41 -24.87 -8.71
C TYR A 282 4.15 -24.21 -9.88
N ALA A 283 5.20 -23.44 -9.59
CA ALA A 283 6.06 -22.89 -10.64
C ALA A 283 6.88 -23.97 -11.38
N ASP A 284 7.27 -25.07 -10.71
CA ASP A 284 7.94 -26.23 -11.33
C ASP A 284 7.00 -26.98 -12.30
N CYS A 285 5.73 -27.18 -11.90
CA CYS A 285 4.69 -27.76 -12.77
C CYS A 285 4.42 -26.89 -14.00
N LEU A 286 4.20 -25.58 -13.81
CA LEU A 286 3.95 -24.65 -14.91
C LEU A 286 5.14 -24.49 -15.86
N GLU A 287 6.37 -24.53 -15.34
CA GLU A 287 7.58 -24.53 -16.17
C GLU A 287 7.65 -25.78 -17.06
N THR A 288 7.30 -26.94 -16.51
CA THR A 288 7.23 -28.21 -17.25
C THR A 288 6.15 -28.17 -18.33
N GLN A 289 4.99 -27.57 -18.04
CA GLN A 289 3.85 -27.50 -18.95
C GLN A 289 4.00 -26.46 -20.07
N PHE A 290 4.58 -25.28 -19.78
CA PHE A 290 4.64 -24.15 -20.71
C PHE A 290 6.05 -23.77 -21.18
N GLY A 291 7.09 -24.46 -20.72
CA GLY A 291 8.49 -24.20 -21.08
C GLY A 291 9.00 -22.84 -20.59
N GLN A 292 8.37 -22.23 -19.58
CA GLN A 292 8.76 -20.95 -19.00
C GLN A 292 8.55 -20.93 -17.49
N ARG A 293 9.63 -20.65 -16.76
CA ARG A 293 9.60 -20.38 -15.32
C ARG A 293 8.80 -19.12 -14.98
N PRO A 294 7.68 -19.18 -14.26
CA PRO A 294 7.05 -17.96 -13.73
C PRO A 294 7.87 -17.33 -12.61
N ILE A 295 7.69 -16.02 -12.37
CA ILE A 295 8.10 -15.36 -11.12
C ILE A 295 7.14 -15.80 -10.01
N ILE A 296 7.67 -16.15 -8.84
CA ILE A 296 6.84 -16.63 -7.73
C ILE A 296 6.45 -15.45 -6.84
N PHE A 297 5.15 -15.27 -6.60
CA PHE A 297 4.65 -14.50 -5.46
C PHE A 297 3.96 -15.42 -4.45
N TYR A 298 4.07 -15.08 -3.17
CA TYR A 298 3.27 -15.67 -2.11
C TYR A 298 2.85 -14.58 -1.12
N SER A 299 1.61 -14.68 -0.61
CA SER A 299 0.93 -13.59 0.08
C SER A 299 -0.08 -14.10 1.11
N ASN A 300 -0.26 -13.36 2.20
CA ASN A 300 -1.38 -13.51 3.14
C ASN A 300 -2.41 -12.38 2.97
N GLY A 301 -2.40 -11.69 1.83
CA GLY A 301 -3.16 -10.47 1.55
C GLY A 301 -2.45 -9.19 1.99
N TYR A 302 -1.84 -9.16 3.17
CA TYR A 302 -1.31 -7.92 3.76
C TYR A 302 0.18 -7.72 3.54
N GLU A 303 0.91 -8.84 3.54
CA GLU A 303 2.28 -8.96 3.11
C GLU A 303 2.37 -9.73 1.79
N HIS A 304 3.31 -9.33 0.96
CA HIS A 304 3.59 -9.95 -0.33
C HIS A 304 5.08 -10.19 -0.44
N TRP A 305 5.45 -11.37 -0.89
CA TRP A 305 6.82 -11.74 -1.17
C TRP A 305 6.97 -12.06 -2.65
N LEU A 306 8.11 -11.68 -3.22
CA LEU A 306 8.52 -11.99 -4.58
C LEU A 306 9.79 -12.83 -4.52
N TRP A 307 9.80 -13.93 -5.28
CA TRP A 307 10.93 -14.83 -5.44
C TRP A 307 11.16 -15.14 -6.92
N ASP A 308 12.27 -14.62 -7.47
CA ASP A 308 12.81 -15.06 -8.76
C ASP A 308 13.84 -16.16 -8.48
N ASN A 309 13.36 -17.39 -8.28
CA ASN A 309 14.16 -18.49 -7.72
C ASN A 309 15.32 -18.97 -8.63
N THR A 310 15.45 -18.43 -9.85
CA THR A 310 16.59 -18.65 -10.73
C THR A 310 17.75 -17.67 -10.49
N ASN A 311 17.48 -16.49 -9.90
CA ASN A 311 18.47 -15.41 -9.77
C ASN A 311 18.59 -14.78 -8.40
N TYR A 312 17.56 -14.81 -7.56
CA TYR A 312 17.50 -13.98 -6.35
C TYR A 312 16.83 -14.72 -5.18
N PRO A 313 17.27 -14.48 -3.94
CA PRO A 313 16.53 -14.94 -2.76
C PRO A 313 15.16 -14.24 -2.66
N PRO A 314 14.20 -14.82 -1.92
CA PRO A 314 12.90 -14.20 -1.69
C PRO A 314 13.03 -12.86 -0.95
N ARG A 315 12.09 -11.95 -1.20
CA ARG A 315 12.02 -10.64 -0.51
C ARG A 315 10.60 -10.11 -0.46
N GLN A 316 10.30 -9.29 0.53
CA GLN A 316 9.04 -8.55 0.60
C GLN A 316 8.91 -7.52 -0.55
N VAL A 317 7.67 -7.28 -0.98
CA VAL A 317 7.24 -6.25 -1.94
C VAL A 317 5.94 -5.60 -1.45
N GLN A 318 5.68 -4.37 -1.86
CA GLN A 318 4.45 -3.64 -1.51
C GLN A 318 3.22 -4.03 -2.35
N GLY A 319 3.41 -4.83 -3.40
CA GLY A 319 2.35 -5.26 -4.30
C GLY A 319 2.90 -6.01 -5.50
N PHE A 320 1.99 -6.42 -6.39
CA PHE A 320 2.29 -7.21 -7.59
C PHE A 320 2.86 -6.35 -8.72
N TYR A 321 3.57 -7.00 -9.64
CA TYR A 321 4.25 -6.33 -10.76
C TYR A 321 3.32 -6.27 -11.97
N LYS A 322 3.48 -5.22 -12.79
CA LYS A 322 2.76 -5.08 -14.06
C LYS A 322 3.25 -6.14 -15.06
N LYS A 323 2.41 -6.49 -16.05
CA LYS A 323 2.76 -7.43 -17.14
C LYS A 323 4.14 -7.14 -17.74
N THR A 324 4.36 -5.91 -18.19
CA THR A 324 5.64 -5.47 -18.80
C THR A 324 6.84 -5.49 -17.85
N GLU A 325 6.64 -5.41 -16.53
CA GLU A 325 7.71 -5.54 -15.54
C GLU A 325 8.08 -7.02 -15.34
N LEU A 326 7.10 -7.93 -15.38
CA LEU A 326 7.33 -9.38 -15.30
C LEU A 326 7.94 -9.93 -16.59
N GLU A 327 7.46 -9.52 -17.76
CA GLU A 327 8.07 -9.80 -19.06
C GLU A 327 9.55 -9.40 -19.08
N LEU A 328 9.87 -8.20 -18.60
CA LEU A 328 11.24 -7.72 -18.49
C LEU A 328 12.08 -8.54 -17.49
N LEU A 329 11.51 -9.04 -16.39
CA LEU A 329 12.22 -9.94 -15.48
C LEU A 329 12.53 -11.29 -16.14
N VAL A 330 11.55 -11.89 -16.83
CA VAL A 330 11.72 -13.17 -17.54
C VAL A 330 12.74 -13.01 -18.67
N GLN A 331 12.60 -11.98 -19.52
CA GLN A 331 13.53 -11.67 -20.62
C GLN A 331 14.97 -11.44 -20.12
N ARG A 332 15.14 -10.86 -18.93
CA ARG A 332 16.47 -10.63 -18.33
C ARG A 332 17.20 -11.91 -17.90
N ARG A 333 16.53 -13.07 -17.84
CA ARG A 333 17.20 -14.35 -17.59
C ARG A 333 18.13 -14.77 -18.73
N THR A 334 17.83 -14.38 -19.97
CA THR A 334 18.64 -14.71 -21.16
C THR A 334 19.36 -13.51 -21.78
N THR A 335 18.83 -12.30 -21.65
CA THR A 335 19.38 -11.09 -22.30
C THR A 335 20.40 -10.31 -21.47
N ARG A 336 20.57 -10.64 -20.19
CA ARG A 336 21.49 -9.93 -19.29
C ARG A 336 22.94 -10.25 -19.64
N LYS A 337 23.72 -9.20 -19.92
CA LYS A 337 25.17 -9.31 -20.18
C LYS A 337 25.95 -9.42 -18.88
N SER A 338 27.05 -10.17 -18.95
CA SER A 338 28.05 -10.34 -17.88
C SER A 338 28.60 -8.99 -17.42
N LEU A 339 28.55 -8.74 -16.11
CA LEU A 339 29.17 -7.58 -15.47
C LEU A 339 30.67 -7.81 -15.23
N ALA A 340 31.09 -9.06 -15.03
CA ALA A 340 32.49 -9.46 -14.96
C ALA A 340 33.26 -9.15 -16.26
N GLU A 341 32.66 -9.40 -17.43
CA GLU A 341 33.25 -9.11 -18.74
C GLU A 341 33.24 -7.62 -19.11
N ALA A 342 32.42 -6.80 -18.46
CA ALA A 342 32.30 -5.39 -18.79
C ALA A 342 33.66 -4.67 -18.68
N THR A 343 34.09 -4.00 -19.75
CA THR A 343 35.35 -3.26 -19.79
C THR A 343 35.27 -2.00 -18.92
N ILE A 344 36.08 -1.94 -17.87
CA ILE A 344 36.21 -0.74 -17.03
C ILE A 344 37.11 0.25 -17.78
N LYS A 345 36.60 1.45 -18.05
CA LYS A 345 37.37 2.51 -18.72
C LYS A 345 38.39 3.11 -17.75
N ALA A 346 39.67 3.04 -18.11
CA ALA A 346 40.76 3.59 -17.30
C ALA A 346 40.62 5.10 -17.03
N SER A 347 40.02 5.85 -17.96
CA SER A 347 39.68 7.28 -17.80
C SER A 347 38.51 7.58 -16.84
N ILE A 348 37.95 6.54 -16.21
CA ILE A 348 36.90 6.63 -15.18
C ILE A 348 37.41 6.05 -13.85
N ALA A 349 38.14 4.92 -13.91
CA ALA A 349 38.77 4.28 -12.76
C ALA A 349 40.30 4.27 -12.96
N GLU A 350 40.93 5.40 -12.64
CA GLU A 350 42.37 5.62 -12.84
C GLU A 350 43.24 4.87 -11.82
N ARG A 351 42.69 4.53 -10.66
CA ARG A 351 43.43 3.93 -9.54
C ARG A 351 43.00 2.48 -9.32
N TYR A 352 43.97 1.60 -9.06
CA TYR A 352 43.76 0.15 -8.92
C TYR A 352 42.64 -0.23 -7.94
N TYR A 353 42.51 0.50 -6.82
CA TYR A 353 41.49 0.25 -5.81
C TYR A 353 40.07 0.66 -6.26
N GLN A 354 39.93 1.62 -7.18
CA GLN A 354 38.64 1.96 -7.79
C GLN A 354 38.19 0.82 -8.71
N THR A 355 39.10 0.29 -9.53
CA THR A 355 38.87 -0.89 -10.37
C THR A 355 38.49 -2.11 -9.52
N ARG A 356 39.23 -2.36 -8.42
CA ARG A 356 38.92 -3.44 -7.46
C ARG A 356 37.54 -3.26 -6.80
N ALA A 357 37.19 -2.04 -6.40
CA ALA A 357 35.87 -1.75 -5.83
C ALA A 357 34.75 -2.00 -6.86
N ILE A 358 34.89 -1.51 -8.10
CA ILE A 358 33.93 -1.76 -9.17
C ILE A 358 33.77 -3.27 -9.40
N ARG A 359 34.87 -4.02 -9.53
CA ARG A 359 34.84 -5.48 -9.73
C ARG A 359 34.12 -6.21 -8.59
N ARG A 360 34.43 -5.89 -7.33
CA ARG A 360 33.76 -6.52 -6.17
C ARG A 360 32.25 -6.23 -6.13
N ILE A 361 31.83 -5.03 -6.54
CA ILE A 361 30.40 -4.66 -6.64
C ILE A 361 29.72 -5.41 -7.79
N THR A 362 30.37 -5.54 -8.95
CA THR A 362 29.82 -6.33 -10.06
C THR A 362 29.67 -7.80 -9.67
N GLU A 363 30.65 -8.38 -8.99
CA GLU A 363 30.56 -9.74 -8.43
C GLU A 363 29.40 -9.88 -7.43
N ALA A 364 29.21 -8.91 -6.53
CA ALA A 364 28.11 -8.93 -5.57
C ALA A 364 26.74 -9.01 -6.27
N PHE A 365 26.50 -8.17 -7.28
CA PHE A 365 25.22 -8.13 -8.01
C PHE A 365 25.00 -9.26 -9.02
N GLU A 366 26.06 -9.96 -9.44
CA GLU A 366 26.03 -10.96 -10.51
C GLU A 366 26.19 -12.40 -10.01
N ARG A 367 27.22 -12.64 -9.19
CA ARG A 367 27.53 -13.95 -8.61
C ARG A 367 26.82 -14.12 -7.26
N ASP A 368 27.04 -13.18 -6.33
CA ASP A 368 26.54 -13.28 -4.96
C ASP A 368 25.03 -12.96 -4.86
N LYS A 369 24.42 -12.47 -5.96
CA LYS A 369 22.99 -12.12 -6.12
C LYS A 369 22.48 -11.04 -5.16
N ASP A 370 23.38 -10.21 -4.64
CA ASP A 370 23.04 -9.05 -3.83
C ASP A 370 22.19 -8.03 -4.60
N ARG A 371 21.49 -7.19 -3.83
CA ARG A 371 20.70 -6.05 -4.35
C ARG A 371 21.18 -4.70 -3.84
N LYS A 372 22.14 -4.68 -2.91
CA LYS A 372 22.78 -3.50 -2.32
C LYS A 372 24.24 -3.82 -2.08
N ALA A 373 25.13 -2.85 -2.29
CA ALA A 373 26.55 -2.97 -1.94
C ALA A 373 26.98 -1.67 -1.24
N LEU A 374 27.75 -1.80 -0.16
CA LEU A 374 28.32 -0.65 0.56
C LEU A 374 29.80 -0.51 0.23
N ILE A 375 30.23 0.68 -0.16
CA ILE A 375 31.64 1.00 -0.42
C ILE A 375 32.17 1.87 0.72
N VAL A 376 33.17 1.38 1.43
CA VAL A 376 33.92 2.18 2.40
C VAL A 376 35.27 2.57 1.79
N MET A 377 35.54 3.87 1.73
CA MET A 377 36.82 4.45 1.33
C MET A 377 37.14 5.64 2.26
N ALA A 378 38.40 6.07 2.30
CA ALA A 378 38.77 7.33 2.94
C ALA A 378 38.17 8.55 2.20
N THR A 379 38.04 9.68 2.90
CA THR A 379 37.73 10.97 2.27
C THR A 379 38.93 11.41 1.40
N GLY A 380 38.68 12.02 0.24
CA GLY A 380 39.74 12.34 -0.73
C GLY A 380 40.20 11.17 -1.62
N ALA A 381 39.85 9.92 -1.30
CA ALA A 381 40.23 8.74 -2.09
C ALA A 381 39.50 8.59 -3.45
N GLY A 382 38.79 9.61 -3.93
CA GLY A 382 38.05 9.53 -5.20
C GLY A 382 36.75 8.72 -5.14
N LYS A 383 35.96 8.90 -4.07
CA LYS A 383 34.59 8.35 -3.95
C LYS A 383 33.63 8.84 -5.04
N GLY A 384 33.83 10.07 -5.51
CA GLY A 384 33.18 10.62 -6.69
C GLY A 384 34.12 10.57 -7.89
N LEU A 385 33.56 10.31 -9.07
CA LEU A 385 34.28 10.39 -10.34
C LEU A 385 34.67 11.85 -10.66
N PRO A 386 35.74 12.10 -11.44
CA PRO A 386 36.15 13.46 -11.79
C PRO A 386 35.05 14.24 -12.50
N LYS A 387 34.83 15.52 -12.11
CA LYS A 387 33.85 16.43 -12.74
C LYS A 387 34.35 17.00 -14.09
N ASN A 388 34.74 16.15 -15.03
CA ASN A 388 35.16 16.61 -16.36
C ASN A 388 33.96 16.80 -17.32
N LYS A 389 33.84 18.02 -17.86
CA LYS A 389 32.66 18.56 -18.58
C LYS A 389 32.33 17.90 -19.93
N SER A 390 33.08 16.90 -20.40
CA SER A 390 32.93 16.30 -21.75
C SER A 390 31.97 15.11 -21.83
N PHE A 391 31.45 14.60 -20.72
CA PHE A 391 30.74 13.31 -20.65
C PHE A 391 29.23 13.36 -21.03
N GLN A 392 28.88 13.94 -22.20
CA GLN A 392 27.49 13.92 -22.71
C GLN A 392 27.22 12.99 -23.90
N LYS A 393 28.24 12.57 -24.68
CA LYS A 393 28.06 11.71 -25.87
C LYS A 393 28.37 10.23 -25.60
N ASN A 394 27.43 9.52 -24.96
CA ASN A 394 27.08 8.10 -25.19
C ASN A 394 26.12 7.58 -24.09
N LYS A 395 24.81 7.79 -24.25
CA LYS A 395 23.76 7.39 -23.28
C LYS A 395 23.01 6.11 -23.67
N ARG A 396 23.72 5.06 -24.09
CA ARG A 396 23.15 3.71 -24.33
C ARG A 396 24.04 2.59 -23.79
N GLN A 397 24.13 2.48 -22.48
CA GLN A 397 24.47 1.23 -21.79
C GLN A 397 23.59 1.11 -20.52
N VAL A 398 23.03 -0.08 -20.32
CA VAL A 398 21.88 -0.31 -19.44
C VAL A 398 22.34 -0.50 -17.99
N PHE A 399 22.12 0.51 -17.14
CA PHE A 399 22.27 0.39 -15.69
C PHE A 399 21.15 1.15 -14.97
N SER A 400 20.05 0.46 -14.64
CA SER A 400 18.97 1.01 -13.82
C SER A 400 19.18 0.65 -12.35
N ARG A 401 19.51 1.66 -11.53
CA ARG A 401 19.73 1.65 -10.06
C ARG A 401 21.10 1.16 -9.57
N MET A 402 21.99 2.13 -9.36
CA MET A 402 23.10 2.07 -8.40
C MET A 402 22.85 3.19 -7.39
N ILE A 403 22.81 2.90 -6.08
CA ILE A 403 22.55 3.89 -5.01
C ILE A 403 23.79 3.94 -4.11
N ILE A 404 24.38 5.13 -3.91
CA ILE A 404 25.58 5.35 -3.09
C ILE A 404 25.40 6.62 -2.25
N ILE A 405 25.16 6.47 -0.94
CA ILE A 405 24.95 7.49 0.11
C ILE A 405 25.33 6.83 1.47
N LEU A 406 26.00 7.44 2.47
CA LEU A 406 26.89 8.63 2.56
C LEU A 406 27.80 8.48 3.81
N ARG A 407 28.86 9.31 3.93
CA ARG A 407 29.51 9.75 5.20
C ARG A 407 30.03 11.18 4.95
N GLY A 408 29.98 12.14 5.86
CA GLY A 408 30.19 12.10 7.32
C GLY A 408 31.41 13.01 7.57
N GLY A 409 31.17 14.24 8.04
CA GLY A 409 32.09 15.36 7.83
C GLY A 409 32.90 15.76 9.05
N GLU A 410 33.92 16.60 8.83
CA GLU A 410 34.60 17.36 9.87
C GLU A 410 35.14 18.69 9.32
N LYS A 411 35.34 19.68 10.20
CA LYS A 411 35.60 21.09 9.84
C LYS A 411 37.04 21.33 9.36
N ARG A 412 37.22 22.28 8.43
CA ARG A 412 38.36 23.20 8.45
C ARG A 412 37.87 24.63 8.31
N VAL A 413 38.39 25.49 9.18
CA VAL A 413 38.16 26.93 9.20
C VAL A 413 39.14 27.59 8.24
N ALA A 414 38.66 28.59 7.49
CA ALA A 414 39.48 29.62 6.86
C ALA A 414 38.66 30.93 6.91
N GLU A 415 39.31 32.04 7.22
CA GLU A 415 38.70 33.28 7.71
C GLU A 415 37.97 34.10 6.62
N GLY A 416 37.00 34.94 7.03
CA GLY A 416 36.33 35.93 6.16
C GLY A 416 34.87 36.22 6.51
N ASN A 417 34.61 37.30 7.26
CA ASN A 417 33.30 37.86 7.66
C ASN A 417 33.53 39.39 7.88
N PRO A 418 32.55 40.33 7.93
CA PRO A 418 31.07 40.24 7.89
C PRO A 418 30.36 41.27 6.96
N PHE A 419 29.11 41.67 7.30
CA PHE A 419 28.15 42.63 6.68
C PHE A 419 27.19 42.02 5.62
N LEU A 420 25.97 41.51 5.96
CA LEU A 420 24.68 42.14 6.41
C LEU A 420 23.78 42.62 5.24
N PRO A 421 22.41 42.64 5.34
CA PRO A 421 21.46 41.74 6.04
C PRO A 421 20.15 41.41 5.23
N LEU A 422 19.13 40.81 5.91
CA LEU A 422 17.69 40.62 5.53
C LEU A 422 17.34 39.45 4.59
N SER A 423 16.18 38.77 4.67
CA SER A 423 15.22 38.42 5.76
C SER A 423 14.35 37.20 5.27
N PRO A 424 13.44 36.59 6.06
CA PRO A 424 13.12 35.15 5.91
C PRO A 424 11.82 34.77 5.17
N SER A 425 11.63 33.44 5.08
CA SER A 425 10.35 32.69 4.97
C SER A 425 9.62 32.61 3.61
N SER A 426 9.99 31.59 2.83
CA SER A 426 9.02 30.75 2.11
C SER A 426 9.49 29.28 2.14
N MET A 427 8.99 28.50 3.12
CA MET A 427 9.11 27.05 3.06
C MET A 427 8.00 26.51 2.15
N HIS A 428 8.38 25.92 1.01
CA HIS A 428 7.51 25.01 0.29
C HIS A 428 8.16 23.63 0.19
N GLU A 429 7.51 22.67 0.84
CA GLU A 429 7.90 21.27 0.89
C GLU A 429 7.30 20.55 -0.33
N GLU A 430 8.03 20.50 -1.46
CA GLU A 430 7.57 19.78 -2.65
C GLU A 430 7.80 18.27 -2.53
N SER A 431 6.79 17.56 -2.02
CA SER A 431 6.69 16.10 -2.10
C SER A 431 6.43 15.64 -3.54
N ILE A 432 7.44 15.13 -4.23
CA ILE A 432 7.31 14.66 -5.62
C ILE A 432 6.58 13.31 -5.70
N HIS A 433 5.30 13.34 -6.08
CA HIS A 433 4.58 12.18 -6.60
C HIS A 433 5.09 11.79 -8.00
N LEU A 434 5.40 10.51 -8.20
CA LEU A 434 5.81 9.95 -9.50
C LEU A 434 4.60 9.75 -10.43
N SER A 435 4.16 10.83 -11.07
CA SER A 435 3.21 10.80 -12.19
C SER A 435 3.85 10.21 -13.46
N SER A 436 3.03 9.52 -14.25
CA SER A 436 3.42 8.80 -15.45
C SER A 436 3.51 9.70 -16.68
N THR A 437 4.71 10.21 -16.98
CA THR A 437 5.27 10.34 -18.35
C THR A 437 6.64 11.03 -18.29
N LEU A 438 7.73 10.34 -18.60
CA LEU A 438 9.04 10.98 -18.81
C LEU A 438 9.89 10.18 -19.79
N LYS A 439 10.17 10.80 -20.95
CA LYS A 439 11.13 10.29 -21.95
C LYS A 439 12.49 10.13 -21.26
N LEU A 440 13.01 8.90 -21.20
CA LEU A 440 14.24 8.54 -20.47
C LEU A 440 15.49 9.16 -21.10
N ASN A 441 15.76 10.41 -20.73
CA ASN A 441 17.01 11.11 -20.98
C ASN A 441 17.70 11.43 -19.64
N SER A 442 19.01 11.15 -19.59
CA SER A 442 19.94 11.38 -18.47
C SER A 442 19.84 10.46 -17.24
N VAL A 443 20.88 9.65 -17.07
CA VAL A 443 21.34 9.21 -15.74
C VAL A 443 22.06 10.40 -15.09
N LYS A 444 21.54 10.91 -13.98
CA LYS A 444 22.24 11.86 -13.10
C LYS A 444 22.71 11.12 -11.85
N LEU A 445 23.98 11.27 -11.50
CA LEU A 445 24.49 10.95 -10.16
C LEU A 445 24.13 12.15 -9.27
N VAL A 446 23.19 11.97 -8.33
CA VAL A 446 22.72 13.05 -7.45
C VAL A 446 23.16 12.76 -6.02
N CYS A 447 24.04 13.61 -5.48
CA CYS A 447 24.33 13.67 -4.06
C CYS A 447 23.49 14.80 -3.46
N PHE A 448 22.53 14.48 -2.60
CA PHE A 448 21.95 15.45 -1.67
C PHE A 448 22.78 15.46 -0.38
N VAL A 449 23.15 16.65 0.07
CA VAL A 449 23.63 16.90 1.43
C VAL A 449 22.46 17.56 2.14
N ALA A 450 21.97 16.95 3.22
CA ALA A 450 21.00 17.57 4.09
C ALA A 450 21.71 18.49 5.09
N LYS A 451 21.28 19.75 5.11
CA LYS A 451 21.20 20.60 6.29
C LYS A 451 19.95 21.45 6.15
#